data_AF-A0A5B9WB30-F1
#
_entry.id   AF-A0A5B9WB30-F1
#
_cell.length_a   1.000
_cell.length_b   1.000
_cell.length_c   1.000
_cell.angle_alpha   90.00
_cell.angle_beta   90.00
_cell.angle_gamma   90.00
#
_symmetry.space_group_name_H-M   'P 1'
#
loop_
_entity.id
_entity.type
_entity.pdbx_description
1 polymer ?
#
loop_
_entity_poly.entity_id
_entity_poly.type
_entity_poly.pdbx_seq_one_letter_code
_entity_poly.pdbx_strand_id
1 'polypeptide(L)'
;MSEFWLLDRIRARVFVVELPGMTRRREHFLIKSCWRMARNARKAGVPFGAVWAHISQVVERTMQRMRTEQERETFVAIMQRLRDELGRECGVATMRKAG
;
A
#
# COMPACT_ATOMS: atom_id res chain seq x y z
N MET A 1 17.11 -6.68 7.00
CA MET A 1 16.50 -6.80 5.65
C MET A 1 16.61 -5.47 4.95
N SER A 2 17.09 -5.44 3.71
CA SER A 2 17.15 -4.21 2.89
C SER A 2 15.73 -3.71 2.58
N GLU A 3 15.53 -2.38 2.56
CA GLU A 3 14.28 -1.72 2.16
C GLU A 3 13.81 -2.22 0.79
N PHE A 4 14.75 -2.49 -0.13
CA PHE A 4 14.45 -2.99 -1.47
C PHE A 4 13.77 -4.37 -1.46
N TRP A 5 14.26 -5.30 -0.66
CA TRP A 5 13.70 -6.65 -0.54
C TRP A 5 12.27 -6.64 0.00
N LEU A 6 11.97 -5.73 0.93
CA LEU A 6 10.63 -5.59 1.48
C LEU A 6 9.66 -5.04 0.42
N LEU A 7 10.08 -4.02 -0.34
CA LEU A 7 9.27 -3.42 -1.39
C LEU A 7 8.99 -4.41 -2.53
N ASP A 8 9.98 -5.19 -2.97
CA ASP A 8 9.78 -6.24 -3.99
C ASP A 8 8.82 -7.34 -3.48
N ARG A 9 8.93 -7.74 -2.21
CA ARG A 9 8.03 -8.73 -1.59
C ARG A 9 6.58 -8.22 -1.52
N ILE A 10 6.38 -6.97 -1.10
CA ILE A 10 5.04 -6.35 -1.08
C ILE A 10 4.51 -6.26 -2.51
N ARG A 11 5.33 -5.85 -3.48
CA ARG A 11 4.92 -5.78 -4.90
C ARG A 11 4.40 -7.10 -5.43
N ALA A 12 5.16 -8.18 -5.21
CA ALA A 12 4.79 -9.51 -5.68
C ALA A 12 3.45 -10.02 -5.13
N ARG A 13 3.01 -9.50 -3.97
CA ARG A 13 1.73 -9.87 -3.33
C ARG A 13 0.58 -8.94 -3.72
N VAL A 14 0.89 -7.67 -3.98
CA VAL A 14 -0.09 -6.62 -4.28
C VAL A 14 -0.48 -6.63 -5.77
N PHE A 15 0.50 -6.75 -6.66
CA PHE A 15 0.35 -6.67 -8.11
C PHE A 15 0.34 -8.07 -8.74
N VAL A 16 -0.70 -8.86 -8.46
CA VAL A 16 -0.94 -10.16 -9.12
C VAL A 16 -1.63 -10.03 -10.48
N VAL A 17 -2.11 -8.82 -10.80
CA VAL A 17 -2.76 -8.46 -12.06
C VAL A 17 -2.22 -7.12 -12.52
N GLU A 18 -2.00 -6.98 -13.83
CA GLU A 18 -1.49 -5.75 -14.43
C GLU A 18 -2.62 -4.74 -14.63
N LEU A 19 -2.32 -3.47 -14.37
CA LEU A 19 -3.23 -2.37 -14.63
C LEU A 19 -2.66 -1.52 -15.78
N PRO A 20 -3.46 -1.18 -16.81
CA PRO A 20 -2.98 -0.38 -17.93
C PRO A 20 -2.29 0.91 -17.47
N GLY A 21 -1.06 1.14 -17.95
CA GLY A 21 -0.26 2.29 -17.55
C GLY A 21 0.42 2.17 -16.18
N MET A 22 0.29 1.03 -15.49
CA MET A 22 0.98 0.75 -14.23
C MET A 22 2.26 -0.05 -14.49
N THR A 23 3.34 0.66 -14.82
CA THR A 23 4.65 0.02 -15.02
C THR A 23 5.27 -0.39 -13.69
N ARG A 24 6.18 -1.38 -13.69
CA ARG A 24 6.92 -1.82 -12.48
C ARG A 24 7.53 -0.66 -11.69
N ARG A 25 8.00 0.39 -12.37
CA ARG A 25 8.54 1.60 -11.73
C ARG A 25 7.45 2.38 -10.97
N ARG A 26 6.24 2.50 -11.54
CA ARG A 26 5.09 3.15 -10.90
C ARG A 26 4.55 2.32 -9.73
N GLU A 27 4.52 1.00 -9.87
CA GLU A 27 4.18 0.07 -8.78
C GLU A 27 5.11 0.27 -7.58
N HIS A 28 6.44 0.21 -7.81
CA HIS A 28 7.44 0.46 -6.77
C HIS A 28 7.30 1.83 -6.14
N PHE A 29 7.05 2.86 -6.95
CA PHE A 29 6.85 4.21 -6.45
C PHE A 29 5.61 4.30 -5.53
N LEU A 30 4.49 3.68 -5.92
CA LEU A 30 3.27 3.64 -5.12
C LEU A 30 3.52 2.94 -3.78
N ILE A 31 4.06 1.71 -3.80
CA ILE A 31 4.35 0.95 -2.58
C ILE A 31 5.29 1.73 -1.67
N LYS A 32 6.39 2.26 -2.23
CA LYS A 32 7.39 3.03 -1.46
C LYS A 32 6.77 4.26 -0.81
N SER A 33 5.89 4.96 -1.51
CA SER A 33 5.23 6.16 -1.00
C SER A 33 4.27 5.82 0.14
N CYS A 34 3.40 4.82 -0.05
CA CYS A 34 2.47 4.35 0.99
C CYS A 34 3.21 3.81 2.21
N TRP A 35 4.26 3.02 2.00
CA TRP A 35 5.09 2.49 3.09
C TRP A 35 5.82 3.60 3.85
N ARG A 36 6.39 4.60 3.16
CA ARG A 36 7.03 5.75 3.81
C ARG A 36 6.04 6.55 4.65
N MET A 37 4.84 6.80 4.13
CA MET A 37 3.78 7.48 4.90
C MET A 37 3.40 6.69 6.15
N ALA A 38 3.13 5.39 6.01
CA ALA A 38 2.77 4.52 7.12
C ALA A 38 3.89 4.43 8.18
N ARG A 39 5.16 4.34 7.76
CA ARG A 39 6.31 4.30 8.64
C ARG A 39 6.52 5.62 9.39
N ASN A 40 6.38 6.75 8.72
CA ASN A 40 6.50 8.07 9.34
C ASN A 40 5.38 8.34 10.34
N ALA A 41 4.15 8.01 9.96
CA ALA A 41 3.00 8.12 10.85
C ALA A 41 3.14 7.24 12.09
N ARG A 42 3.61 6.00 11.93
CA ARG A 42 3.92 5.13 13.06
C ARG A 42 4.97 5.73 14.00
N LYS A 43 6.03 6.34 13.46
CA LYS A 43 7.04 7.06 14.27
C LYS A 43 6.44 8.26 15.02
N ALA A 44 5.43 8.91 14.44
CA ALA A 44 4.70 10.01 15.04
C ALA A 44 3.56 9.57 15.97
N GLY A 45 3.39 8.27 16.24
CA GLY A 45 2.30 7.75 17.07
C GLY A 45 0.92 7.83 16.42
N VAL A 46 0.84 8.12 15.12
CA VAL A 46 -0.43 8.23 14.38
C VAL A 46 -0.93 6.82 14.02
N PRO A 47 -2.20 6.48 14.32
CA PRO A 47 -2.77 5.19 13.97
C PRO A 47 -2.77 4.94 12.46
N PHE A 48 -2.45 3.71 12.04
CA PHE A 48 -2.44 3.33 10.62
C PHE A 48 -3.77 3.62 9.91
N GLY A 49 -4.91 3.45 10.59
CA GLY A 49 -6.23 3.78 10.05
C GLY A 49 -6.37 5.25 9.62
N ALA A 50 -5.81 6.19 10.38
CA ALA A 50 -5.84 7.61 10.04
C ALA A 50 -5.00 7.93 8.79
N VAL A 51 -3.85 7.28 8.66
CA VAL A 51 -3.00 7.36 7.46
C VAL A 51 -3.72 6.79 6.26
N TRP A 52 -4.35 5.63 6.43
CA TRP A 52 -5.04 4.96 5.34
C TRP A 52 -6.24 5.78 4.85
N ALA A 53 -6.95 6.49 5.74
CA ALA A 53 -8.02 7.39 5.34
C ALA A 53 -7.54 8.49 4.37
N HIS A 54 -6.34 9.07 4.61
CA HIS A 54 -5.74 10.02 3.67
C HIS A 54 -5.36 9.37 2.33
N ILE A 55 -4.82 8.15 2.37
CA ILE A 55 -4.49 7.38 1.15
C ILE A 55 -5.77 7.10 0.36
N SER A 56 -6.86 6.68 1.02
CA SER A 56 -8.15 6.38 0.40
C SER A 56 -8.71 7.57 -0.37
N GLN A 57 -8.59 8.80 0.15
CA GLN A 57 -9.04 9.99 -0.59
C GLN A 57 -8.28 10.20 -1.90
N VAL A 58 -6.99 9.88 -1.94
CA VAL A 58 -6.18 9.96 -3.17
C VAL A 58 -6.55 8.82 -4.13
N VAL A 59 -6.83 7.63 -3.60
CA VAL A 59 -7.31 6.47 -4.37
C VAL A 59 -8.62 6.81 -5.07
N GLU A 60 -9.60 7.36 -4.36
CA GLU A 60 -10.90 7.76 -4.91
C GLU A 60 -10.76 8.74 -6.07
N ARG A 61 -9.92 9.79 -5.92
CA ARG A 61 -9.64 10.75 -7.00
C ARG A 61 -8.95 10.09 -8.20
N THR A 62 -8.13 9.07 -7.96
CA THR A 62 -7.44 8.33 -9.02
C THR A 62 -8.42 7.43 -9.76
N MET A 63 -9.31 6.74 -9.05
CA MET A 63 -10.37 5.91 -9.63
C MET A 63 -11.29 6.71 -10.56
N GLN A 64 -11.63 7.94 -10.19
CA GLN A 64 -12.46 8.83 -11.03
C GLN A 64 -11.85 9.08 -12.42
N ARG A 65 -10.53 8.99 -12.55
CA ARG A 65 -9.81 9.20 -13.82
C ARG A 65 -9.65 7.93 -14.66
N MET A 66 -10.04 6.77 -14.14
CA MET A 66 -9.96 5.49 -14.85
C MET A 66 -11.08 5.38 -15.88
N ARG A 67 -10.78 4.78 -17.03
CA ARG A 67 -11.67 4.80 -18.19
C ARG A 67 -12.74 3.72 -18.11
N THR A 68 -12.39 2.58 -17.50
CA THR A 68 -13.26 1.40 -17.46
C THR A 68 -13.59 0.99 -16.02
N GLU A 69 -14.69 0.28 -15.84
CA GLU A 69 -15.06 -0.30 -14.54
C GLU A 69 -14.03 -1.36 -14.10
N GLN A 70 -13.59 -2.19 -15.04
CA GLN A 70 -12.56 -3.19 -14.79
C GLN A 70 -11.26 -2.59 -14.22
N GLU A 71 -10.82 -1.44 -14.75
CA GLU A 71 -9.65 -0.73 -14.21
C GLU A 71 -9.89 -0.26 -12.78
N ARG A 72 -11.08 0.26 -12.47
CA ARG A 72 -11.44 0.72 -11.12
C ARG A 72 -11.44 -0.42 -10.13
N GLU A 73 -12.11 -1.52 -10.46
CA GLU A 73 -12.17 -2.73 -9.61
C GLU A 73 -10.77 -3.30 -9.37
N THR A 74 -9.96 -3.40 -10.42
CA THR A 74 -8.59 -3.90 -10.33
C THR A 74 -7.75 -2.99 -9.44
N PHE A 75 -7.88 -1.67 -9.57
CA PHE A 75 -7.16 -0.72 -8.74
C PHE A 75 -7.58 -0.78 -7.27
N VAL A 76 -8.88 -0.91 -6.99
CA VAL A 76 -9.40 -1.09 -5.64
C VAL A 76 -8.83 -2.35 -5.02
N ALA A 77 -8.82 -3.47 -5.75
CA ALA A 77 -8.26 -4.73 -5.28
C ALA A 77 -6.75 -4.61 -4.96
N ILE A 78 -5.98 -3.93 -5.81
CA ILE A 78 -4.57 -3.61 -5.58
C ILE A 78 -4.41 -2.79 -4.29
N MET A 79 -5.21 -1.74 -4.12
CA MET A 79 -5.12 -0.86 -2.94
C MET A 79 -5.54 -1.58 -1.64
N GLN A 80 -6.54 -2.46 -1.69
CA GLN A 80 -6.93 -3.29 -0.55
C GLN A 80 -5.80 -4.25 -0.14
N ARG A 81 -5.18 -4.95 -1.09
CA ARG A 81 -4.02 -5.81 -0.80
C ARG A 81 -2.86 -5.02 -0.22
N LEU A 82 -2.61 -3.82 -0.74
CA LEU A 82 -1.57 -2.94 -0.23
C LEU A 82 -1.85 -2.50 1.22
N ARG A 83 -3.11 -2.20 1.55
CA ARG A 83 -3.54 -1.91 2.93
C ARG A 83 -3.17 -3.03 3.87
N ASP A 84 -3.50 -4.25 3.49
CA ASP A 84 -3.32 -5.43 4.34
C ASP A 84 -1.84 -5.74 4.55
N GLU A 85 -1.04 -5.70 3.49
CA GLU A 85 0.40 -5.94 3.60
C GLU A 85 1.08 -4.83 4.43
N LEU A 86 0.75 -3.56 4.21
CA LEU A 86 1.30 -2.47 5.03
C LEU A 86 0.81 -2.51 6.47
N GLY A 87 -0.45 -2.88 6.70
CA GLY A 87 -1.03 -3.06 8.03
C GLY A 87 -0.34 -4.17 8.81
N ARG A 88 -0.03 -5.31 8.17
CA ARG A 88 0.78 -6.39 8.74
C ARG A 88 2.18 -5.88 9.09
N GLU A 89 2.90 -5.27 8.15
CA GLU A 89 4.26 -4.77 8.39
C GLU A 89 4.31 -3.68 9.47
N CYS A 90 3.29 -2.82 9.56
CA CYS A 90 3.22 -1.76 10.56
C CYS A 90 2.72 -2.26 11.93
N GLY A 91 1.85 -3.28 11.96
CA GLY A 91 1.20 -3.83 13.15
C GLY A 91 1.90 -5.02 13.81
N VAL A 92 2.83 -5.70 13.13
CA VAL A 92 3.64 -6.81 13.70
C VAL A 92 4.62 -6.35 14.80
N ALA A 93 4.66 -5.05 15.11
CA ALA A 93 5.41 -4.55 16.26
C ALA A 93 4.71 -4.72 17.63
N THR A 94 3.45 -5.17 17.66
CA THR A 94 2.67 -5.30 18.89
C THR A 94 2.45 -6.74 19.32
N MET A 95 3.54 -7.53 19.40
CA MET A 95 3.70 -8.61 20.38
C MET A 95 5.13 -9.18 20.28
N ARG A 96 6.09 -8.52 20.93
CA ARG A 96 7.12 -9.29 21.64
C ARG A 96 6.36 -10.01 22.74
N LYS A 97 6.12 -11.31 22.58
CA LYS A 97 5.83 -12.17 23.74
C LYS A 97 7.01 -11.97 24.69
N ALA A 98 6.78 -11.29 25.81
CA ALA A 98 7.62 -11.43 26.97
C ALA A 98 7.48 -12.90 27.40
N GLY A 99 8.54 -13.66 27.19
CA GLY A 99 8.74 -14.94 27.87
C GLY A 99 9.23 -14.70 29.28
#